data_AF-G4F6J0-F1
#
_entry.id   AF-G4F6J0-F1
#
_cell.length_a   1.000
_cell.length_b   1.000
_cell.length_c   1.000
_cell.angle_alpha   90.00
_cell.angle_beta   90.00
_cell.angle_gamma   90.00
#
_symmetry.space_group_name_H-M   'P 1'
#
loop_
_entity.id
_entity.type
_entity.pdbx_description
1 polymer ?
#
loop_
_entity_poly.entity_id
_entity_poly.type
_entity_poly.pdbx_seq_one_letter_code
_entity_poly.pdbx_strand_id
1 'polypeptide(L)'
;MDEMVARVRALLRRPAEFHSIDPIHGDLRLHTESGVLFSGNESITLAPAELHIMQLLLYKHDEVVRRSALEAAAWGLSEAVTPNALDVALHRLRRKLLAIGSRQRIANVRGMGYALRQADNTK
;
A
#
# COMPACT_ATOMS: atom_id res chain seq x y z
N MET A 1 -23.47 -14.49 8.38
CA MET A 1 -22.13 -14.88 8.84
C MET A 1 -21.11 -14.02 8.12
N ASP A 2 -20.74 -12.89 8.71
CA ASP A 2 -19.51 -12.17 8.36
C ASP A 2 -18.98 -11.66 9.70
N GLU A 3 -18.40 -12.60 10.43
CA GLU A 3 -17.85 -12.41 11.77
C GLU A 3 -16.33 -12.26 11.60
N MET A 4 -15.73 -11.32 12.35
CA MET A 4 -14.28 -11.12 12.54
C MET A 4 -13.49 -10.20 11.59
N VAL A 5 -13.93 -8.95 11.38
CA VAL A 5 -12.99 -7.89 10.91
C VAL A 5 -12.97 -6.63 11.79
N ALA A 6 -13.90 -6.47 12.74
CA ALA A 6 -14.01 -5.21 13.49
C ALA A 6 -13.19 -5.12 14.80
N ARG A 7 -12.64 -6.23 15.32
CA ARG A 7 -12.09 -6.26 16.70
C ARG A 7 -10.65 -5.78 16.84
N VAL A 8 -9.96 -5.48 15.75
CA VAL A 8 -8.53 -5.07 15.74
C VAL A 8 -8.35 -3.59 15.37
N ARG A 9 -9.40 -2.77 15.34
CA ARG A 9 -9.26 -1.32 15.11
C ARG A 9 -9.09 -0.48 16.38
N ALA A 10 -9.36 -1.06 17.55
CA ALA A 10 -9.46 -0.27 18.79
C ALA A 10 -8.15 -0.18 19.61
N LEU A 11 -7.15 -1.05 19.37
CA LEU A 11 -5.97 -1.16 20.23
C LEU A 11 -4.73 -0.35 19.79
N LEU A 12 -4.78 0.32 18.63
CA LEU A 12 -3.64 1.09 18.10
C LEU A 12 -3.80 2.61 18.24
N ARG A 13 -4.79 3.05 19.03
CA ARG A 13 -4.96 4.47 19.38
C ARG A 13 -3.92 4.88 20.43
N ARG A 14 -2.64 4.89 20.04
CA ARG A 14 -1.59 5.58 20.80
C ARG A 14 -0.89 6.55 19.84
N PRO A 15 -1.05 7.87 20.04
CA PRO A 15 -0.39 8.88 19.22
C PRO A 15 1.08 8.94 19.65
N ALA A 16 1.90 8.03 19.15
CA ALA A 16 3.34 8.06 19.35
C ALA A 16 3.95 8.99 18.29
N GLU A 17 4.05 10.27 18.67
CA GLU A 17 5.26 11.07 18.55
C GLU A 17 6.15 10.70 17.34
N PHE A 18 5.80 11.33 16.23
CA PHE A 18 6.47 11.38 14.92
C PHE A 18 7.97 11.63 15.01
N HIS A 19 8.79 10.58 15.00
CA HIS A 19 10.21 10.68 14.64
C HIS A 19 10.70 9.38 13.98
N SER A 20 10.36 9.21 12.71
CA SER A 20 11.19 8.54 11.70
C SER A 20 10.73 9.05 10.34
N ILE A 21 11.62 9.05 9.37
CA ILE A 21 11.43 9.68 8.05
C ILE A 21 10.53 8.77 7.21
N ASP A 22 9.30 8.52 7.68
CA ASP A 22 8.32 7.70 7.01
C ASP A 22 7.90 8.41 5.72
N PRO A 23 7.89 7.74 4.56
CA PRO A 23 7.48 8.37 3.31
C PRO A 23 6.01 8.79 3.41
N ILE A 24 5.79 10.11 3.43
CA ILE A 24 4.46 10.72 3.46
C ILE A 24 4.07 11.07 2.02
N HIS A 25 2.96 10.52 1.53
CA HIS A 25 2.42 10.86 0.22
C HIS A 25 0.95 11.22 0.33
N GLY A 26 0.66 12.53 0.30
CA GLY A 26 -0.67 13.06 0.57
C GLY A 26 -1.16 12.68 1.96
N ASP A 27 -2.25 11.92 2.03
CA ASP A 27 -2.85 11.45 3.30
C ASP A 27 -2.25 10.13 3.83
N LEU A 28 -1.39 9.49 3.03
CA LEU A 28 -0.80 8.20 3.38
C LEU A 28 0.53 8.34 4.12
N ARG A 29 0.69 7.53 5.17
CA ARG A 29 1.94 7.34 5.90
C ARG A 29 2.23 5.85 6.03
N LEU A 30 3.38 5.40 5.54
CA LEU A 30 3.80 4.00 5.65
C LEU A 30 4.88 3.87 6.71
N HIS A 31 4.62 3.09 7.75
CA HIS A 31 5.62 2.68 8.71
C HIS A 31 6.27 1.38 8.25
N THR A 32 7.48 1.51 7.70
CA THR A 32 8.22 0.36 7.15
C THR A 32 8.64 -0.63 8.23
N GLU A 33 8.92 -0.17 9.45
CA GLU A 33 9.32 -1.04 10.56
C GLU A 33 8.17 -1.92 11.07
N SER A 34 6.97 -1.35 11.19
CA SER A 34 5.79 -2.06 11.71
C SER A 34 4.95 -2.73 10.64
N GLY A 35 5.18 -2.41 9.37
CA GLY A 35 4.34 -2.90 8.28
C GLY A 35 2.94 -2.31 8.25
N VAL A 36 2.75 -1.11 8.81
CA VAL A 36 1.43 -0.49 8.96
C VAL A 36 1.32 0.73 8.06
N LEU A 37 0.26 0.75 7.25
CA LEU A 37 -0.13 1.88 6.43
C LEU A 37 -1.23 2.66 7.13
N PHE A 38 -1.05 3.98 7.24
CA PHE A 38 -1.97 4.90 7.86
C PHE A 38 -2.55 5.84 6.80
N SER A 39 -3.84 6.15 6.93
CA SER A 39 -4.51 7.20 6.18
C SER A 39 -5.32 8.03 7.17
N GLY A 40 -4.88 9.27 7.43
CA GLY A 40 -5.47 10.13 8.45
C GLY A 40 -5.53 9.44 9.82
N ASN A 41 -6.75 9.08 10.25
CA ASN A 41 -7.04 8.46 11.55
C ASN A 41 -7.16 6.92 11.49
N GLU A 42 -7.11 6.34 10.30
CA GLU A 42 -7.29 4.92 10.03
C GLU A 42 -5.96 4.25 9.72
N SER A 43 -5.82 2.96 10.05
CA SER A 43 -4.60 2.19 9.78
C SER A 43 -4.90 0.76 9.37
N ILE A 44 -3.96 0.16 8.64
CA ILE A 44 -4.03 -1.23 8.21
C ILE A 44 -2.66 -1.86 8.06
N THR A 45 -2.53 -3.12 8.50
CA THR A 45 -1.29 -3.88 8.35
C THR A 45 -1.16 -4.46 6.93
N LEU A 46 0.02 -4.32 6.35
CA LEU A 46 0.41 -4.87 5.06
C LEU A 46 1.20 -6.17 5.27
N ALA A 47 0.96 -7.15 4.40
CA ALA A 47 1.84 -8.31 4.30
C ALA A 47 3.22 -7.87 3.74
N PRO A 48 4.28 -8.67 3.91
CA PRO A 48 5.64 -8.30 3.49
C PRO A 48 5.73 -7.88 2.01
N ALA A 49 5.11 -8.67 1.12
CA ALA A 49 5.05 -8.35 -0.30
C ALA A 49 4.28 -7.04 -0.59
N GLU A 50 3.16 -6.82 0.10
CA GLU A 50 2.35 -5.61 -0.06
C GLU A 50 3.10 -4.37 0.45
N LEU A 51 3.84 -4.51 1.55
CA LEU A 51 4.68 -3.45 2.11
C LEU A 51 5.77 -3.03 1.10
N HIS A 52 6.51 -3.98 0.54
CA HIS A 52 7.58 -3.65 -0.41
C HIS A 52 7.03 -2.98 -1.67
N ILE A 53 5.89 -3.47 -2.19
CA ILE A 53 5.18 -2.83 -3.31
C ILE A 53 4.81 -1.39 -2.95
N MET A 54 4.20 -1.20 -1.77
CA MET A 54 3.72 0.11 -1.33
C MET A 54 4.88 1.08 -1.09
N GLN A 55 5.97 0.60 -0.50
CA GLN A 55 7.18 1.37 -0.25
C GLN A 55 7.81 1.85 -1.56
N LEU A 56 7.90 0.98 -2.57
CA LEU A 56 8.42 1.34 -3.88
C LEU A 56 7.52 2.37 -4.58
N LEU A 57 6.20 2.17 -4.53
CA LEU A 57 5.23 3.11 -5.09
C LEU A 57 5.28 4.48 -4.39
N LEU A 58 5.42 4.50 -3.06
CA LEU A 58 5.56 5.73 -2.28
C LEU A 58 6.86 6.44 -2.59
N TYR A 59 7.99 5.71 -2.63
CA TYR A 59 9.30 6.28 -2.96
C TYR A 59 9.32 6.92 -4.35
N LYS A 60 8.54 6.37 -5.29
CA LYS A 60 8.42 6.83 -6.66
C LYS A 60 7.36 7.92 -6.88
N HIS A 61 6.68 8.41 -5.83
CA HIS A 61 5.83 9.62 -5.83
C HIS A 61 5.16 9.97 -7.19
N ASP A 62 4.05 9.31 -7.54
CA ASP A 62 3.29 9.46 -8.80
C ASP A 62 3.98 8.90 -10.08
N GLU A 63 5.26 8.53 -10.03
CA GLU A 63 5.91 7.86 -11.16
C GLU A 63 5.36 6.45 -11.40
N VAL A 64 5.40 6.04 -12.67
CA VAL A 64 4.98 4.70 -13.09
C VAL A 64 6.07 3.70 -12.77
N VAL A 65 5.75 2.75 -11.88
CA VAL A 65 6.61 1.63 -11.55
C VAL A 65 6.23 0.42 -12.41
N ARG A 66 7.22 -0.13 -13.12
CA ARG A 66 7.02 -1.30 -13.98
C ARG A 66 6.60 -2.51 -13.16
N ARG A 67 5.76 -3.37 -13.75
CA ARG A 67 5.35 -4.67 -13.18
C ARG A 67 6.53 -5.47 -12.63
N SER A 68 7.57 -5.65 -13.44
CA SER A 68 8.77 -6.41 -13.05
C SER A 68 9.52 -5.80 -11.87
N ALA A 69 9.49 -4.47 -11.72
CA ALA A 69 10.11 -3.80 -10.58
C ALA A 69 9.30 -4.00 -9.30
N LEU A 70 7.96 -4.03 -9.39
CA LEU A 70 7.10 -4.35 -8.25
C LEU A 70 7.25 -5.81 -7.83
N GLU A 71 7.33 -6.73 -8.79
CA GLU A 71 7.58 -8.16 -8.54
C GLU A 71 8.93 -8.37 -7.85
N ALA A 72 9.99 -7.74 -8.38
CA ALA A 72 11.32 -7.79 -7.78
C ALA A 72 11.37 -7.16 -6.38
N ALA A 73 10.61 -6.10 -6.12
CA ALA A 73 10.54 -5.51 -4.78
C ALA A 73 9.79 -6.42 -3.79
N ALA A 74 8.69 -7.03 -4.22
CA ALA A 74 7.84 -7.87 -3.38
C ALA A 74 8.50 -9.19 -2.96
N TRP A 75 9.11 -9.88 -3.93
CA TRP A 75 9.59 -11.27 -3.78
C TRP A 75 11.07 -11.45 -4.12
N GLY A 76 11.76 -10.41 -4.59
CA GLY A 76 13.15 -10.52 -5.03
C GLY A 76 13.31 -11.30 -6.33
N LEU A 77 14.57 -11.57 -6.70
CA LEU A 77 14.92 -12.40 -7.86
C LEU A 77 14.85 -13.91 -7.57
N SER A 78 14.59 -14.32 -6.33
CA SER A 78 14.87 -15.67 -5.83
C SER A 78 13.65 -16.56 -5.65
N GLU A 79 12.44 -16.02 -5.69
CA GLU A 79 11.23 -16.79 -5.42
C GLU A 79 10.47 -17.08 -6.71
N ALA A 80 10.10 -18.34 -6.92
CA ALA A 80 9.25 -18.75 -8.04
C ALA A 80 7.82 -18.26 -7.77
N VAL A 81 7.56 -17.00 -8.12
CA VAL A 81 6.28 -16.35 -7.90
C VAL A 81 5.31 -16.74 -9.01
N THR A 82 4.07 -17.05 -8.64
CA THR A 82 3.02 -17.28 -9.64
C THR A 82 2.77 -16.01 -10.46
N PRO A 83 2.54 -16.11 -11.78
CA PRO A 83 2.43 -14.94 -12.65
C PRO A 83 1.31 -13.96 -12.23
N ASN A 84 0.32 -14.41 -11.45
CA ASN A 84 -0.77 -13.58 -10.93
C ASN A 84 -0.55 -13.06 -9.49
N ALA A 85 0.56 -13.38 -8.82
CA ALA A 85 0.75 -12.98 -7.44
C ALA A 85 0.77 -11.45 -7.28
N LEU A 86 1.35 -10.72 -8.25
CA LEU A 86 1.30 -9.26 -8.27
C LEU A 86 -0.14 -8.75 -8.35
N ASP A 87 -0.95 -9.29 -9.26
CA ASP A 87 -2.35 -8.86 -9.39
C ASP A 87 -3.14 -9.13 -8.12
N VAL A 88 -2.91 -10.26 -7.45
CA VAL A 88 -3.52 -10.58 -6.15
C VAL A 88 -3.07 -9.59 -5.07
N ALA A 89 -1.78 -9.29 -4.98
CA ALA A 89 -1.23 -8.34 -4.02
C ALA A 89 -1.78 -6.92 -4.25
N LEU A 90 -1.79 -6.45 -5.50
CA LEU A 90 -2.37 -5.15 -5.87
C LEU A 90 -3.87 -5.09 -5.61
N HIS A 91 -4.60 -6.18 -5.85
CA HIS A 91 -6.03 -6.26 -5.56
C HIS A 91 -6.31 -6.17 -4.04
N ARG A 92 -5.48 -6.84 -3.22
CA ARG A 92 -5.57 -6.72 -1.75
C ARG A 92 -5.21 -5.31 -1.29
N LEU A 93 -4.11 -4.73 -1.77
CA LEU A 93 -3.72 -3.36 -1.49
C LEU A 93 -4.82 -2.34 -1.83
N ARG A 94 -5.45 -2.47 -3.01
CA ARG A 94 -6.58 -1.61 -3.40
C ARG A 94 -7.74 -1.70 -2.41
N ARG A 95 -8.12 -2.91 -1.98
CA ARG A 95 -9.16 -3.09 -0.95
C ARG A 95 -8.75 -2.50 0.39
N LYS A 96 -7.49 -2.67 0.79
CA LYS A 96 -6.94 -2.09 2.03
C LYS A 96 -6.96 -0.56 2.01
N LEU A 97 -6.53 0.06 0.90
CA LEU A 97 -6.57 1.51 0.69
C LEU A 97 -8.01 2.06 0.73
N LEU A 98 -8.97 1.32 0.17
CA LEU A 98 -10.39 1.65 0.25
C LEU A 98 -10.90 1.53 1.70
N ALA A 99 -10.52 0.47 2.41
CA ALA A 99 -10.97 0.20 3.78
C ALA A 99 -10.48 1.23 4.81
N ILE A 100 -9.33 1.87 4.58
CA ILE A 100 -8.81 2.98 5.41
C ILE A 100 -9.27 4.35 4.90
N GLY A 101 -10.12 4.42 3.89
CA GLY A 101 -10.63 5.68 3.35
C GLY A 101 -9.57 6.53 2.63
N SER A 102 -8.47 5.93 2.17
CA SER A 102 -7.40 6.68 1.54
C SER A 102 -7.85 7.34 0.23
N ARG A 103 -7.41 8.58 0.03
CA ARG A 103 -7.56 9.29 -1.25
C ARG A 103 -6.63 8.75 -2.33
N GLN A 104 -5.55 8.07 -1.94
CA GLN A 104 -4.58 7.53 -2.88
C GLN A 104 -5.07 6.18 -3.43
N ARG A 105 -4.84 5.96 -4.73
CA ARG A 105 -5.25 4.77 -5.47
C ARG A 105 -4.11 4.27 -6.33
N ILE A 106 -4.02 2.94 -6.40
CA ILE A 106 -3.12 2.27 -7.33
C ILE A 106 -3.79 2.30 -8.72
N ALA A 107 -3.29 3.17 -9.59
CA ALA A 107 -3.67 3.26 -10.98
C ALA A 107 -2.84 2.28 -11.82
N ASN A 108 -3.51 1.58 -12.75
CA ASN A 108 -2.81 0.81 -13.77
C ASN A 108 -2.57 1.72 -14.98
N VAL A 109 -1.32 1.87 -15.38
CA VAL A 109 -0.92 2.59 -16.59
C VAL A 109 -0.66 1.56 -17.68
N ARG A 110 -1.60 1.45 -18.62
CA ARG A 110 -1.58 0.48 -19.72
C ARG A 110 -0.20 0.44 -20.40
N GLY A 111 0.39 -0.75 -20.43
CA GLY A 111 1.67 -1.00 -21.09
C GLY A 111 2.92 -0.49 -20.35
N MET A 112 2.79 0.24 -19.24
CA MET A 112 3.94 0.77 -18.49
C MET A 112 4.05 0.23 -17.07
N GLY A 113 2.94 -0.03 -16.38
CA GLY A 113 2.97 -0.58 -15.02
C GLY A 113 1.91 0.04 -14.12
N TYR A 114 2.29 0.39 -12.90
CA TYR A 114 1.38 0.90 -11.88
C TYR A 114 1.95 2.15 -11.22
N ALA A 115 1.07 3.08 -10.87
CA ALA A 115 1.42 4.30 -10.17
C ALA A 115 0.47 4.49 -8.99
N LEU A 116 0.97 5.09 -7.91
CA LEU A 116 0.13 5.60 -6.84
C LEU A 116 -0.28 7.01 -7.22
N ARG A 117 -1.58 7.21 -7.47
CA ARG A 117 -2.14 8.51 -7.80
C ARG A 117 -3.22 8.88 -6.82
N GLN A 118 -3.41 10.18 -6.61
CA GLN A 118 -4.59 10.63 -5.91
C GLN A 118 -5.81 10.25 -6.77
N ALA A 119 -6.88 9.76 -6.13
CA ALA A 119 -8.17 9.64 -6.77
C ALA A 119 -8.62 11.07 -7.10
N ASP A 120 -8.22 11.52 -8.29
CA ASP A 120 -8.55 12.84 -8.79
C ASP A 120 -10.06 12.84 -9.01
N ASN A 121 -10.77 13.44 -8.05
CA ASN A 121 -12.12 13.91 -8.26
C ASN A 121 -12.05 15.18 -9.12
N THR A 122 -11.49 15.07 -10.33
CA THR A 122 -11.66 16.11 -11.33
C THR A 122 -12.99 15.83 -12.03
N LYS A 123 -14.02 16.42 -11.41
CA LYS A 123 -15.11 17.19 -12.02
C LYS A 123 -15.73 16.69 -13.33
#